data_AF-A0A3A4SZI6-F1
#
_entry.id   AF-A0A3A4SZI6-F1
#
_cell.length_a   1.000
_cell.length_b   1.000
_cell.length_c   1.000
_cell.angle_alpha   90.00
_cell.angle_beta   90.00
_cell.angle_gamma   90.00
#
_symmetry.space_group_name_H-M   'P 1'
#
loop_
_entity.id
_entity.type
_entity.pdbx_description
1 polymer ?
#
loop_
_entity_poly.entity_id
_entity_poly.type
_entity_poly.pdbx_seq_one_letter_code
_entity_poly.pdbx_strand_id
1 'polypeptide(L)'
;MGNKNPAISELEAQYGRVIKPQELAEYLKIDKRTVTKFARYWGGIETYPGGWRFFEKIVNEKLESIKNNNEFQSLIVSRPVIITPKKIPERFPRVAFNRKLNERLPSRRPTNKHGITFDRSMDE
;
A
#
# COMPACT_ATOMS: atom_id res chain seq x y z
N MET A 1 29.57 -22.93 -12.20
CA MET A 1 28.52 -23.63 -11.44
C MET A 1 28.46 -23.01 -10.05
N GLY A 2 27.35 -22.40 -9.66
CA GLY A 2 27.27 -21.69 -8.38
C GLY A 2 27.32 -22.65 -7.21
N ASN A 3 28.27 -22.45 -6.29
CA ASN A 3 28.36 -23.19 -5.04
C ASN A 3 27.07 -22.97 -4.24
N LYS A 4 26.15 -23.93 -4.31
CA LYS A 4 25.00 -23.97 -3.41
C LYS A 4 25.55 -24.26 -2.02
N ASN A 5 25.22 -23.38 -1.08
CA ASN A 5 25.66 -23.51 0.30
C ASN A 5 25.03 -24.81 0.87
N PRO A 6 25.81 -25.78 1.37
CA PRO A 6 25.28 -27.10 1.76
C PRO A 6 24.15 -27.01 2.79
N ALA A 7 24.22 -26.05 3.70
CA ALA A 7 23.18 -25.78 4.69
C ALA A 7 21.82 -25.40 4.08
N ILE A 8 21.80 -24.69 2.94
CA ILE A 8 20.53 -24.31 2.28
C ILE A 8 19.89 -25.55 1.64
N SER A 9 20.70 -26.44 1.07
CA SER A 9 20.20 -27.67 0.45
C SER A 9 19.63 -28.66 1.48
N GLU A 10 20.22 -28.71 2.68
CA GLU A 10 19.69 -29.52 3.79
C GLU A 10 18.32 -29.00 4.27
N LEU A 11 18.19 -27.67 4.43
CA LEU A 11 16.91 -27.05 4.79
C LEU A 11 15.83 -27.23 3.72
N GLU A 12 16.20 -27.11 2.45
CA GLU A 12 15.28 -27.37 1.33
C GLU A 12 14.82 -28.83 1.29
N ALA A 13 15.70 -29.79 1.64
CA ALA A 13 15.32 -31.20 1.75
C ALA A 13 14.36 -31.45 2.92
N GLN A 14 14.55 -30.76 4.05
CA GLN A 14 13.78 -31.00 5.27
C GLN A 14 12.41 -30.27 5.29
N TYR A 15 12.39 -29.03 4.82
CA TYR A 15 11.24 -28.13 4.89
C TYR A 15 10.63 -27.78 3.53
N GLY A 16 11.21 -28.30 2.45
CA GLY A 16 10.75 -28.06 1.08
C GLY A 16 11.26 -26.75 0.50
N ARG A 17 10.66 -26.37 -0.63
CA ARG A 17 11.08 -25.19 -1.39
C ARG A 17 10.87 -23.90 -0.59
N VAL A 18 11.81 -22.96 -0.74
CA VAL A 18 11.65 -21.59 -0.25
C VAL A 18 10.71 -20.81 -1.16
N ILE A 19 9.66 -20.23 -0.58
CA ILE A 19 8.60 -19.49 -1.25
C ILE A 19 8.70 -17.99 -0.90
N LYS A 20 8.45 -17.13 -1.90
CA LYS A 20 8.35 -15.68 -1.71
C LYS A 20 6.96 -15.26 -1.19
N PRO A 21 6.82 -14.10 -0.53
CA PRO A 21 5.52 -13.60 -0.09
C PRO A 21 4.50 -13.47 -1.22
N GLN A 22 4.97 -13.14 -2.44
CA GLN A 22 4.13 -13.03 -3.63
C GLN A 22 3.59 -14.39 -4.08
N GLU A 23 4.44 -15.40 -4.16
CA GLU A 23 4.05 -16.77 -4.54
C GLU A 23 3.09 -17.37 -3.51
N LEU A 24 3.33 -17.13 -2.21
CA LEU A 24 2.43 -17.56 -1.14
C LEU A 24 1.07 -16.84 -1.22
N ALA A 25 1.05 -15.57 -1.58
CA ALA A 25 -0.17 -14.80 -1.78
C ALA A 25 -1.03 -15.36 -2.91
N GLU A 26 -0.39 -15.74 -4.02
CA GLU A 26 -1.03 -16.39 -5.17
C GLU A 26 -1.58 -17.77 -4.78
N TYR A 27 -0.80 -18.58 -4.06
CA TYR A 27 -1.21 -19.89 -3.57
C TYR A 27 -2.44 -19.82 -2.66
N LEU A 28 -2.46 -18.87 -1.73
CA LEU A 28 -3.56 -18.66 -0.78
C LEU A 28 -4.72 -17.84 -1.35
N LYS A 29 -4.56 -17.26 -2.56
CA LYS A 29 -5.51 -16.31 -3.17
C LYS A 29 -5.84 -15.10 -2.27
N ILE A 30 -4.85 -14.57 -1.57
CA ILE A 30 -4.98 -13.38 -0.70
C ILE A 30 -4.01 -12.29 -1.13
N ASP A 31 -4.21 -11.06 -0.65
CA ASP A 31 -3.27 -9.96 -0.88
C ASP A 31 -1.91 -10.25 -0.23
N LYS A 32 -0.81 -10.00 -0.95
CA LYS A 32 0.57 -10.04 -0.45
C LYS A 32 0.73 -9.21 0.84
N ARG A 33 0.01 -8.08 0.95
CA ARG A 33 0.04 -7.27 2.18
C ARG A 33 -0.46 -8.05 3.39
N THR A 34 -1.51 -8.85 3.21
CA THR A 34 -2.05 -9.74 4.25
C THR A 34 -1.04 -10.83 4.60
N VAL A 35 -0.41 -11.46 3.61
CA VAL A 35 0.66 -12.45 3.85
C VAL A 35 1.79 -11.85 4.69
N THR A 36 2.24 -10.64 4.32
CA THR A 36 3.35 -9.95 4.99
C THR A 36 2.96 -9.53 6.42
N LYS A 37 1.74 -9.00 6.60
CA LYS A 37 1.21 -8.61 7.91
C LYS A 37 1.15 -9.79 8.88
N PHE A 38 0.80 -10.97 8.39
CA PHE A 38 0.69 -12.19 9.18
C PHE A 38 1.88 -13.14 8.96
N ALA A 39 3.04 -12.65 8.50
CA ALA A 39 4.15 -13.50 8.10
C ALA A 39 4.61 -14.45 9.21
N ARG A 40 4.69 -13.98 10.46
CA ARG A 40 5.04 -14.80 11.63
C ARG A 40 4.05 -15.94 11.89
N TYR A 41 2.76 -15.68 11.66
CA TYR A 41 1.72 -16.69 11.86
C TYR A 41 1.84 -17.84 10.84
N TRP A 42 2.25 -17.53 9.62
CA TRP A 42 2.51 -18.49 8.55
C TRP A 42 3.87 -19.21 8.67
N GLY A 43 4.63 -18.97 9.73
CA GLY A 43 5.98 -19.55 9.89
C GLY A 43 7.03 -18.89 9.00
N GLY A 44 6.80 -17.63 8.60
CA GLY A 44 7.76 -16.85 7.83
C GLY A 44 8.99 -16.49 8.64
N ILE A 45 10.14 -16.52 7.97
CA ILE A 45 11.43 -16.08 8.52
C ILE A 45 11.82 -14.76 7.86
N GLU A 46 12.21 -13.80 8.70
CA GLU A 46 12.71 -12.52 8.24
C GLU A 46 14.19 -12.64 7.90
N THR A 47 14.52 -12.53 6.61
CA THR A 47 15.89 -12.62 6.10
C THR A 47 16.64 -11.28 6.14
N TYR A 48 15.89 -10.19 6.07
CA TYR A 48 16.32 -8.80 6.22
C TYR A 48 15.08 -7.97 6.57
N PRO A 49 15.21 -6.72 7.05
CA PRO A 49 14.06 -5.90 7.45
C PRO A 49 12.98 -5.81 6.36
N GLY A 50 11.80 -6.38 6.62
CA GLY A 50 10.68 -6.46 5.67
C GLY A 50 10.79 -7.53 4.58
N GLY A 51 11.89 -8.27 4.55
CA GLY A 51 12.20 -9.35 3.62
C GLY A 51 11.82 -10.73 4.17
N TRP A 52 10.58 -11.14 3.95
CA TRP A 52 10.07 -12.43 4.43
C TRP A 52 10.27 -13.57 3.44
N ARG A 53 10.58 -14.75 3.97
CA ARG A 53 10.65 -16.03 3.24
C ARG A 53 9.86 -17.09 3.99
N PHE A 54 9.31 -18.04 3.23
CA PHE A 54 8.49 -19.12 3.76
C PHE A 54 9.00 -20.45 3.25
N PHE A 55 8.74 -21.51 4.00
CA PHE A 55 9.01 -22.89 3.57
C PHE A 55 7.68 -23.58 3.30
N GLU A 56 7.60 -24.29 2.18
CA GLU A 56 6.39 -24.95 1.70
C GLU A 56 5.76 -25.88 2.75
N LYS A 57 6.58 -26.71 3.39
CA LYS A 57 6.10 -27.71 4.35
C LYS A 57 5.46 -27.07 5.58
N ILE A 58 6.07 -26.02 6.13
CA ILE A 58 5.55 -25.30 7.30
C ILE A 58 4.20 -24.64 6.98
N VAL A 59 4.08 -24.06 5.79
CA VAL A 59 2.82 -23.45 5.34
C VAL A 59 1.73 -24.52 5.21
N ASN A 60 2.05 -25.68 4.63
CA ASN A 60 1.10 -26.78 4.46
C ASN A 60 0.66 -27.37 5.80
N GLU A 61 1.58 -27.62 6.73
CA GLU A 61 1.28 -28.05 8.11
C GLU A 61 0.34 -27.06 8.80
N LYS A 62 0.55 -25.76 8.58
CA LYS A 62 -0.34 -24.73 9.11
C LYS A 62 -1.73 -24.78 8.49
N LEU A 63 -1.82 -24.95 7.17
CA LEU A 63 -3.11 -25.08 6.48
C LEU A 63 -3.89 -26.33 6.90
N GLU A 64 -3.20 -27.45 7.13
CA GLU A 64 -3.82 -28.67 7.66
C GLU A 64 -4.33 -28.45 9.09
N SER A 65 -3.52 -27.83 9.94
CA SER A 65 -3.92 -27.45 11.30
C SER A 65 -5.17 -26.56 11.29
N ILE A 66 -5.23 -25.62 10.35
CA ILE A 66 -6.37 -24.72 10.16
C ILE A 66 -7.63 -25.50 9.76
N LYS A 67 -7.51 -26.42 8.80
CA LYS A 67 -8.62 -27.27 8.34
C LYS A 67 -9.18 -28.13 9.47
N ASN A 68 -8.30 -28.70 10.28
CA ASN A 68 -8.68 -29.56 11.41
C ASN A 68 -9.36 -28.78 12.54
N ASN A 69 -8.99 -27.52 12.72
CA ASN A 69 -9.49 -26.72 13.85
C ASN A 69 -10.78 -25.93 13.54
N ASN A 70 -11.28 -25.86 12.30
CA ASN A 70 -12.50 -25.11 11.88
C ASN A 70 -12.59 -23.61 12.31
N GLU A 71 -11.65 -23.11 13.12
CA GLU A 71 -11.72 -21.78 13.74
C GLU A 71 -11.35 -20.63 12.77
N PHE A 72 -10.70 -20.91 11.64
CA PHE A 72 -10.24 -19.87 10.71
C PHE A 72 -11.32 -19.30 9.80
N GLN A 73 -12.43 -20.01 9.61
CA GLN A 73 -13.61 -19.40 9.00
C GLN A 73 -14.01 -18.16 9.80
N SER A 74 -13.92 -18.18 11.13
CA SER A 74 -14.33 -17.02 11.96
C SER A 74 -13.42 -15.79 11.78
N LEU A 75 -12.10 -15.96 11.63
CA LEU A 75 -11.16 -14.83 11.52
C LEU A 75 -11.10 -14.22 10.09
N ILE A 76 -11.38 -15.01 9.06
CA ILE A 76 -11.42 -14.55 7.66
C ILE A 76 -12.81 -14.01 7.29
N VAL A 77 -13.89 -14.57 7.86
CA VAL A 77 -15.29 -14.21 7.53
C VAL A 77 -15.82 -13.02 8.34
N SER A 78 -15.18 -12.64 9.45
CA SER A 78 -15.63 -11.49 10.26
C SER A 78 -15.50 -10.12 9.57
N ARG A 79 -14.89 -10.04 8.38
CA ARG A 79 -15.08 -8.93 7.45
C ARG A 79 -15.27 -9.49 6.05
N PRO A 80 -16.50 -9.58 5.53
CA PRO A 80 -16.67 -9.70 4.11
C PRO A 80 -16.10 -8.41 3.49
N VAL A 81 -14.85 -8.45 3.03
CA VAL A 81 -14.40 -7.50 2.02
C VAL A 81 -15.11 -7.94 0.75
N ILE A 82 -16.38 -7.55 0.64
CA ILE A 82 -17.06 -7.52 -0.63
C ILE A 82 -16.20 -6.61 -1.49
N ILE A 83 -15.41 -7.21 -2.37
CA ILE A 83 -14.81 -6.48 -3.49
C ILE A 83 -15.99 -6.16 -4.40
N THR A 84 -16.78 -5.15 -4.00
CA THR A 84 -17.68 -4.51 -4.95
C THR A 84 -16.76 -3.99 -6.05
N PRO A 85 -17.03 -4.27 -7.33
CA PRO A 85 -16.32 -3.59 -8.41
C PRO A 85 -16.40 -2.10 -8.07
N LYS A 86 -15.24 -1.47 -7.92
CA LYS A 86 -15.12 -0.05 -7.62
C LYS A 86 -15.89 0.65 -8.73
N LYS A 87 -17.14 1.05 -8.48
CA LYS A 87 -17.92 1.87 -9.39
C LYS A 87 -17.09 3.13 -9.52
N ILE A 88 -16.37 3.24 -10.63
CA ILE A 88 -15.66 4.44 -11.02
C ILE A 88 -16.72 5.54 -10.86
N PRO A 89 -16.54 6.53 -9.98
CA PRO A 89 -17.49 7.62 -9.95
C PRO A 89 -17.44 8.22 -11.36
N GLU A 90 -18.54 8.08 -12.09
CA GLU A 90 -18.77 8.80 -13.33
C GLU A 90 -18.31 10.23 -13.08
N ARG A 91 -17.36 10.68 -13.90
CA ARG A 91 -16.92 12.07 -13.91
C ARG A 91 -18.17 12.93 -13.89
N PHE A 92 -18.48 13.53 -12.74
CA PHE A 92 -19.48 14.56 -12.68
C PHE A 92 -19.10 15.59 -13.75
N PRO A 93 -20.02 15.95 -14.67
CA PRO A 93 -19.73 17.00 -15.63
C PRO A 93 -19.29 18.22 -14.81
N ARG A 94 -18.12 18.78 -15.15
CA ARG A 94 -17.67 20.06 -14.60
C ARG A 94 -18.79 21.06 -14.87
N VAL A 95 -19.61 21.32 -13.85
CA VAL A 95 -20.53 22.45 -13.87
C VAL A 95 -19.62 23.66 -13.97
N ALA A 96 -19.65 24.32 -15.12
CA ALA A 96 -18.95 25.56 -15.36
C ALA A 96 -19.42 26.55 -14.29
N PHE A 97 -18.56 26.78 -13.30
CA PHE A 97 -18.78 27.82 -12.32
C PHE A 97 -18.60 29.14 -13.07
N ASN A 98 -19.73 29.71 -13.53
CA ASN A 98 -19.80 31.07 -14.05
C ASN A 98 -19.40 32.00 -12.90
N ARG A 99 -18.10 32.28 -12.78
CA ARG A 99 -17.61 33.38 -11.95
C ARG A 99 -17.96 34.66 -12.68
N LYS A 100 -19.03 35.31 -12.20
CA LYS A 100 -19.31 36.72 -12.42
C LYS A 100 -18.01 37.50 -12.22
N LEU A 101 -17.48 38.02 -13.33
CA LEU A 101 -16.57 39.16 -13.35
C LEU A 101 -17.30 40.34 -12.74
N ASN A 102 -16.80 40.80 -11.60
CA ASN A 102 -16.77 42.18 -11.10
C ASN A 102 -16.91 42.16 -9.58
N GLU A 103 -15.81 42.35 -8.88
CA GLU A 103 -15.72 43.43 -7.90
C GLU A 103 -14.25 43.65 -7.51
N ARG A 104 -13.90 44.93 -7.47
CA ARG A 104 -12.56 45.49 -7.48
C ARG A 104 -11.90 45.28 -6.12
N LEU A 105 -10.74 44.63 -6.09
CA LEU A 105 -9.83 44.74 -4.94
C LEU A 105 -8.93 45.97 -5.15
N PRO A 106 -8.80 46.88 -4.17
CA PRO A 106 -7.90 48.01 -4.30
C PRO A 106 -6.45 47.53 -4.37
N SER A 107 -5.75 48.00 -5.40
CA SER A 107 -4.33 47.78 -5.64
C SER A 107 -3.51 48.21 -4.43
N ARG A 108 -2.99 47.25 -3.66
CA ARG A 108 -1.97 47.52 -2.64
C ARG A 108 -0.64 47.73 -3.35
N ARG A 109 -0.29 49.00 -3.60
CA ARG A 109 1.08 49.39 -3.96
C ARG A 109 2.02 49.03 -2.80
N PRO A 110 3.20 48.45 -3.06
CA PRO A 110 4.22 48.31 -2.03
C PRO A 110 4.83 49.69 -1.74
N THR A 111 4.64 50.20 -0.52
CA THR A 111 5.40 51.35 -0.01
C THR A 111 6.72 50.86 0.59
N ASN A 112 7.81 51.53 0.26
CA ASN A 112 9.11 51.26 0.86
C ASN A 112 9.25 52.04 2.17
N LYS A 113 10.07 51.53 3.11
CA LYS A 113 10.13 51.89 4.55
C LYS A 113 10.42 53.37 4.91
N HIS A 114 10.48 54.28 3.95
CA HIS A 114 10.77 55.70 4.16
C HIS A 114 9.62 56.65 3.76
N GLY A 115 8.43 56.15 3.40
CA GLY A 115 7.21 56.97 3.43
C GLY A 115 7.20 58.24 2.58
N ILE A 116 7.85 58.25 1.42
CA ILE A 116 7.79 59.38 0.47
C ILE A 116 6.90 58.97 -0.72
N THR A 117 5.73 59.57 -0.80
CA THR A 117 4.84 59.51 -1.97
C THR A 117 5.32 60.53 -3.00
N PHE A 118 5.78 60.05 -4.16
CA PHE A 118 5.94 60.91 -5.34
C PHE A 118 4.56 61.10 -5.97
N ASP A 119 3.94 62.25 -5.69
CA ASP A 119 2.90 62.79 -6.56
C ASP A 119 3.55 63.15 -7.89
N ARG A 120 3.20 62.40 -8.93
CA ARG A 120 3.51 62.78 -10.31
C ARG A 120 2.21 63.26 -10.93
N SER A 121 1.95 64.54 -10.74
CA SER A 121 0.95 65.29 -11.48
C SER A 121 1.61 66.55 -12.01
N MET A 122 1.57 66.67 -13.34
CA MET A 122 1.54 67.93 -14.11
C MET A 122 2.86 68.73 -14.17
N ASP A 123 3.37 69.21 -15.31
CA ASP A 123 2.78 69.52 -16.62
C ASP A 123 3.85 69.48 -17.73
N GLU A 124 3.38 69.72 -18.95
CA GLU A 124 4.09 70.08 -20.21
C GLU A 124 5.45 70.78 -20.10
#